data_AF-A0A7C5DN97-F1
#
_entry.id   AF-A0A7C5DN97-F1
#
_cell.length_a   1.000
_cell.length_b   1.000
_cell.length_c   1.000
_cell.angle_alpha   90.00
_cell.angle_beta   90.00
_cell.angle_gamma   90.00
#
_symmetry.space_group_name_H-M   'P 1'
#
loop_
_entity.id
_entity.type
_entity.pdbx_description
1 polymer ?
#
loop_
_entity_poly.entity_id
_entity_poly.type
_entity_poly.pdbx_seq_one_letter_code
_entity_poly.pdbx_strand_id
1 'polypeptide(L)' 'MIQRILAPIDGSEQTEAILPYLEELARRLSSSIVLLLVYPPCFAVTKEPPFPVR' A
#
# COMPACT_ATOMS: atom_id res chain seq x y z
N MET A 1 -11.42 11.53 17.08
CA MET A 1 -10.06 10.95 17.21
C MET A 1 -9.82 10.08 15.98
N ILE A 2 -8.67 10.21 15.33
CA ILE A 2 -8.30 9.33 14.22
C ILE A 2 -7.80 8.01 14.83
N GLN A 3 -8.29 6.88 14.33
CA GLN A 3 -7.95 5.54 14.84
C GLN A 3 -7.22 4.67 13.79
N ARG A 4 -7.39 5.02 12.51
CA ARG A 4 -6.84 4.27 11.39
C ARG A 4 -6.47 5.23 10.26
N ILE A 5 -5.29 5.02 9.70
CA ILE A 5 -4.75 5.73 8.54
C ILE A 5 -4.71 4.72 7.40
N LEU A 6 -5.40 5.02 6.29
CA LEU A 6 -5.32 4.23 5.06
C LEU A 6 -4.29 4.89 4.14
N ALA A 7 -3.23 4.16 3.78
CA ALA A 7 -2.16 4.65 2.94
C ALA A 7 -2.11 3.83 1.63
N PRO A 8 -2.54 4.40 0.49
CA PRO A 8 -2.36 3.75 -0.79
C PRO A 8 -0.87 3.79 -1.19
N ILE A 9 -0.30 2.62 -1.46
CA ILE A 9 1.08 2.47 -1.94
C ILE A 9 1.07 1.65 -3.23
N ASP A 10 1.84 2.07 -4.23
CA ASP A 10 1.97 1.41 -5.53
C ASP A 10 3.27 0.61 -5.70
N GLY A 11 4.13 0.61 -4.67
CA GLY A 11 5.43 -0.09 -4.65
C GLY A 11 6.55 0.65 -5.39
N SER A 12 6.31 1.88 -5.86
CA SER A 12 7.38 2.72 -6.40
C SER A 12 8.22 3.33 -5.27
N GLU A 13 9.50 3.60 -5.55
CA GLU A 13 10.40 4.27 -4.59
C GLU A 13 9.84 5.62 -4.11
N GLN A 14 9.18 6.36 -5.01
CA GLN A 14 8.57 7.64 -4.69
C GLN A 14 7.45 7.49 -3.65
N THR A 15 6.64 6.44 -3.76
CA THR A 15 5.55 6.20 -2.84
C THR A 15 6.03 5.58 -1.53
N GLU A 16 7.04 4.71 -1.54
CA GLU A 16 7.62 4.14 -0.31
C GLU A 16 8.30 5.18 0.59
N ALA A 17 8.76 6.30 0.02
CA ALA A 17 9.33 7.41 0.79
C ALA A 17 8.39 7.99 1.87
N ILE A 18 7.07 7.74 1.77
CA ILE A 18 6.06 8.19 2.76
C ILE A 18 6.07 7.35 4.05
N LEU A 19 6.57 6.10 4.01
CA LEU A 19 6.49 5.14 5.12
C LEU A 19 7.01 5.67 6.47
N PRO A 20 8.20 6.29 6.58
CA PRO A 20 8.68 6.82 7.86
C PRO A 20 7.79 7.95 8.41
N TYR A 21 7.13 8.71 7.53
CA TYR A 21 6.21 9.78 7.94
C TYR A 21 4.88 9.21 8.43
N LEU A 22 4.38 8.14 7.80
CA LEU A 22 3.18 7.43 8.26
C LEU A 22 3.37 6.83 9.64
N GLU A 23 4.54 6.23 9.89
CA GLU A 23 4.90 5.66 11.19
C GLU A 23 4.89 6.72 12.29
N GLU A 24 5.56 7.86 12.06
CA GLU A 24 5.59 8.96 13.02
C GLU A 24 4.20 9.54 13.28
N LEU A 25 3.40 9.69 12.22
CA LEU A 25 2.02 10.19 12.34
C LEU A 25 1.14 9.23 13.13
N ALA A 26 1.22 7.93 12.85
CA ALA A 26 0.46 6.90 13.55
C ALA A 26 0.81 6.83 15.03
N ARG A 27 2.10 6.96 15.37
CA ARG A 27 2.58 7.02 16.75
C ARG A 27 1.99 8.21 17.50
N ARG A 28 2.04 9.41 16.93
CA ARG A 28 1.48 10.63 17.55
C ARG A 28 -0.03 10.57 17.72
N LEU A 29 -0.72 9.93 16.78
CA LEU A 29 -2.17 9.81 16.79
C LEU A 29 -2.68 8.56 17.53
N SER A 30 -1.78 7.71 18.05
CA SER A 30 -2.14 6.38 18.58
C SER A 30 -3.05 5.61 17.62
N SER A 31 -2.74 5.68 16.33
CA SER A 31 -3.53 5.14 15.22
C SER A 31 -2.85 3.91 14.61
N SER A 32 -3.67 3.06 14.00
CA SER A 32 -3.20 1.96 13.16
C SER A 32 -2.98 2.43 11.71
N ILE A 33 -2.02 1.82 11.00
CA ILE A 33 -1.79 2.05 9.57
C ILE A 33 -2.31 0.83 8.80
N VAL A 34 -3.03 1.06 7.71
CA VAL A 34 -3.40 0.05 6.73
C VAL A 34 -2.81 0.47 5.39
N LEU A 35 -1.91 -0.35 4.87
CA LEU A 35 -1.38 -0.17 3.51
C LEU A 35 -2.35 -0.78 2.50
N LEU A 36 -2.66 -0.03 1.45
CA LEU A 36 -3.55 -0.46 0.36
C LEU A 36 -2.79 -0.46 -0.95
N LEU A 37 -2.75 -1.61 -1.60
CA LEU A 37 -2.26 -1.75 -2.96
C LEU A 37 -3.44 -2.14 -3.85
N VAL A 38 -3.71 -1.35 -4.88
CA VAL A 38 -4.82 -1.57 -5.80
C VAL A 38 -4.28 -2.15 -7.09
N TYR A 39 -4.70 -3.38 -7.39
CA TYR A 39 -4.47 -3.97 -8.69
C TYR A 39 -5.71 -3.79 -9.57
N PRO A 40 -5.54 -3.53 -10.88
CA PRO A 40 -6.67 -3.61 -11.79
C PRO A 40 -7.29 -5.01 -11.70
N PRO A 41 -8.62 -5.13 -11.88
CA PRO A 41 -9.24 -6.44 -11.97
C PRO A 41 -8.54 -7.24 -13.07
N CYS A 42 -7.97 -8.39 -12.72
CA CYS A 42 -7.48 -9.34 -13.72
C CYS A 42 -8.70 -9.84 -14.49
N PHE A 43 -8.96 -9.27 -15.66
CA PHE A 43 -9.74 -9.95 -16.68
C PHE A 43 -8.84 -11.05 -17.26
N ALA A 44 -8.76 -12.19 -16.58
CA ALA A 44 -8.01 -13.32 -17.07
C ALA A 44 -8.65 -13.84 -18.36
N VAL A 45 -8.11 -13.43 -19.50
CA VAL A 45 -8.20 -14.16 -20.77
C VAL A 45 -6.79 -14.45 -21.28
N THR A 46 -5.90 -14.94 -20.42
CA THR A 46 -4.67 -15.63 -20.84
C THR A 46 -4.24 -16.62 -19.77
N LYS A 47 -3.65 -17.75 -20.18
CA LYS A 47 -3.25 -18.87 -19.31
C LYS A 47 -1.97 -18.61 -18.49
N GLU A 48 -1.41 -17.41 -18.56
CA GLU A 48 -0.11 -17.09 -17.98
C GLU A 48 -0.21 -16.07 -16.85
N PRO A 49 0.61 -16.20 -15.79
CA PRO A 49 0.56 -15.31 -14.65
C PRO A 49 1.03 -13.89 -15.03
N PRO A 50 0.41 -12.84 -14.45
CA PRO A 50 0.67 -11.45 -14.83
C PRO A 50 2.05 -10.92 -14.44
N PHE A 51 2.82 -11.63 -13.60
CA PHE A 51 4.16 -11.21 -13.19
C PHE A 51 5.11 -12.42 -13.11
N PRO A 52 6.35 -12.29 -13.59
CA PRO A 52 7.36 -13.33 -13.45
C PRO A 52 7.74 -13.47 -11.97
N VAL A 53 7.62 -14.69 -11.43
CA VAL A 53 8.21 -15.05 -10.13
C VAL A 53 9.73 -15.05 -10.33
N ARG A 54 10.40 -14.03 -9.81
CA ARG A 54 11.87 -14.04 -9.66
C ARG A 54 12.26 -14.85 -8.43
#